data_AF-A0A383B5M4-F1
#
_entry.id   AF-A0A383B5M4-F1
#
_cell.length_a   1.000
_cell.length_b   1.000
_cell.length_c   1.000
_cell.angle_alpha   90.00
_cell.angle_beta   90.00
_cell.angle_gamma   90.00
#
_symmetry.space_group_name_H-M   'P 1'
#
loop_
_entity.id
_entity.type
_entity.pdbx_description
1 polymer ?
#
loop_
_entity_poly.entity_id
_entity_poly.type
_entity_poly.pdbx_seq_one_letter_code
_entity_poly.pdbx_strand_id
1 'polypeptide(L)'
;MDKMTLLNEIMLRGAGELDLIPTLMNFFMCLLMGFVLRDFYIRRSFSLTGKQHIGSILPILSAVVFLVIIVVKSSLALSLGLVGALSIVRFRTPVKEPEDLVYLFLAIALGLGYGAGHILTVTVLVVIILLVIYFWLSNKNISMTNEYNMVIDWSDTNVS
;
A
#
# COMPACT_ATOMS: atom_id res chain seq x y z
N MET A 1 41.02 -15.42 -1.44
CA MET A 1 41.02 -13.95 -1.24
C MET A 1 39.63 -13.38 -1.56
N ASP A 2 38.56 -14.16 -1.27
CA ASP A 2 37.30 -14.07 -2.04
C ASP A 2 36.07 -13.71 -1.23
N LYS A 3 36.07 -13.84 0.11
CA LYS A 3 34.92 -13.43 0.93
C LYS A 3 34.93 -11.93 1.25
N MET A 4 36.09 -11.34 1.48
CA MET A 4 36.21 -9.92 1.79
C MET A 4 35.93 -9.03 0.58
N THR A 5 36.32 -9.46 -0.62
CA THR A 5 36.00 -8.77 -1.88
C THR A 5 34.52 -8.91 -2.25
N LEU A 6 33.93 -10.09 -2.05
CA LEU A 6 32.50 -10.34 -2.27
C LEU A 6 31.61 -9.58 -1.27
N LEU A 7 32.04 -9.47 -0.01
CA LEU A 7 31.36 -8.60 0.96
C LEU A 7 31.49 -7.12 0.56
N ASN A 8 32.63 -6.68 0.05
CA ASN A 8 32.81 -5.30 -0.39
C ASN A 8 32.02 -5.00 -1.67
N GLU A 9 31.90 -5.94 -2.62
CA GLU A 9 31.04 -5.80 -3.80
C GLU A 9 29.56 -5.77 -3.43
N ILE A 10 29.10 -6.55 -2.45
CA ILE A 10 27.71 -6.49 -1.96
C ILE A 10 27.44 -5.13 -1.28
N MET A 11 28.41 -4.63 -0.52
CA MET A 11 28.32 -3.30 0.12
C MET A 11 28.33 -2.16 -0.92
N LEU A 12 29.17 -2.25 -1.96
CA LEU A 12 29.24 -1.26 -3.05
C LEU A 12 28.04 -1.35 -4.01
N ARG A 13 27.47 -2.54 -4.28
CA ARG A 13 26.23 -2.70 -5.05
C ARG A 13 25.01 -2.11 -4.33
N GLY A 14 24.96 -2.22 -3.00
CA GLY A 14 23.89 -1.61 -2.18
C GLY A 14 23.94 -0.08 -2.21
N ALA A 15 25.15 0.48 -2.32
CA ALA A 15 25.39 1.91 -2.50
C ALA A 15 25.30 2.36 -3.97
N GLY A 16 24.62 1.59 -4.83
CA GLY A 16 24.33 1.99 -6.21
C GLY A 16 23.51 3.28 -6.25
N GLU A 17 24.25 4.37 -6.47
CA GLU A 17 23.85 5.73 -6.84
C GLU A 17 22.39 6.07 -6.51
N LEU A 18 22.18 6.59 -5.30
CA LEU A 18 20.98 7.37 -4.98
C LEU A 18 21.06 8.69 -5.77
N ASP A 19 20.86 8.60 -7.07
CA ASP A 19 20.74 9.77 -7.90
C ASP A 19 19.38 10.43 -7.60
N LEU A 20 19.43 11.71 -7.24
CA LEU A 20 18.28 12.45 -6.74
C LEU A 20 17.20 12.56 -7.81
N ILE A 21 17.61 12.75 -9.07
CA ILE A 21 16.73 12.97 -10.21
C ILE A 21 15.82 11.76 -10.48
N PRO A 22 16.33 10.53 -10.69
CA PRO A 22 15.47 9.37 -10.92
C PRO A 22 14.63 9.03 -9.68
N THR A 23 15.16 9.26 -8.47
CA THR A 23 14.43 9.00 -7.23
C THR A 23 13.20 9.90 -7.09
N LEU A 24 13.33 11.19 -7.39
CA LEU A 24 12.22 12.14 -7.43
C LEU A 24 11.18 11.77 -8.50
N MET A 25 11.62 11.33 -9.67
CA MET A 25 10.72 10.87 -10.73
C MET A 25 9.94 9.61 -10.31
N ASN A 26 10.61 8.66 -9.65
CA ASN A 26 9.97 7.46 -9.10
C ASN A 26 8.95 7.81 -8.02
N PHE A 27 9.25 8.79 -7.16
CA PHE A 27 8.34 9.27 -6.14
C PHE A 27 7.08 9.86 -6.75
N PHE A 28 7.23 10.71 -7.77
CA PHE A 28 6.10 11.31 -8.45
C PHE A 28 5.19 10.26 -9.11
N MET A 29 5.78 9.24 -9.75
CA MET A 29 5.01 8.13 -10.31
C MET A 29 4.35 7.25 -9.25
N CYS A 30 5.02 7.01 -8.13
CA CYS A 30 4.44 6.31 -6.99
C CYS A 30 3.20 7.04 -6.48
N LEU A 31 3.27 8.36 -6.34
CA LEU A 31 2.18 9.20 -5.88
C LEU A 31 1.00 9.17 -6.86
N LEU A 32 1.28 9.31 -8.16
CA LEU A 32 0.27 9.23 -9.22
C LEU A 32 -0.45 7.87 -9.19
N MET A 33 0.29 6.77 -9.10
CA MET A 33 -0.29 5.43 -9.03
C MET A 33 -1.04 5.18 -7.71
N GLY A 34 -0.59 5.76 -6.60
CA GLY A 34 -1.32 5.77 -5.33
C GLY A 34 -2.68 6.47 -5.44
N PHE A 35 -2.75 7.59 -6.18
CA PHE A 35 -4.03 8.26 -6.50
C PHE A 35 -4.94 7.42 -7.38
N VAL A 36 -4.40 6.73 -8.40
CA VAL A 36 -5.15 5.78 -9.23
C VAL A 36 -5.72 4.65 -8.36
N LEU A 37 -4.94 4.14 -7.42
CA LEU A 37 -5.37 3.10 -6.48
C LEU A 37 -6.51 3.61 -5.58
N ARG A 38 -6.40 4.83 -5.04
CA ARG A 38 -7.48 5.49 -4.27
C ARG A 38 -8.77 5.59 -5.08
N ASP A 39 -8.65 6.03 -6.32
CA ASP A 39 -9.79 6.25 -7.21
C ASP A 39 -10.50 4.93 -7.53
N PHE A 40 -9.73 3.88 -7.83
CA PHE A 40 -10.26 2.53 -8.02
C PHE A 40 -10.95 2.02 -6.76
N TYR A 41 -10.33 2.20 -5.59
CA TYR A 41 -10.90 1.81 -4.30
C TYR A 41 -12.24 2.50 -4.02
N ILE A 42 -12.33 3.83 -4.18
CA ILE A 42 -13.57 4.57 -3.89
C ILE A 42 -14.70 4.16 -4.84
N ARG A 43 -14.40 3.94 -6.13
CA ARG A 43 -15.41 3.60 -7.13
C ARG A 43 -15.88 2.15 -7.05
N ARG A 44 -15.02 1.21 -6.63
CA ARG A 44 -15.27 -0.23 -6.80
C ARG A 44 -15.30 -1.04 -5.51
N SER A 45 -14.78 -0.52 -4.39
CA SER A 45 -14.81 -1.25 -3.12
C SER A 45 -16.24 -1.42 -2.62
N PHE A 46 -16.56 -2.62 -2.13
CA PHE A 46 -17.85 -2.94 -1.50
C PHE A 46 -17.89 -2.61 0.00
N SER A 47 -16.81 -2.05 0.56
CA SER A 47 -16.69 -1.74 1.99
C SER A 47 -17.82 -0.82 2.50
N LEU A 48 -18.61 -1.25 3.48
CA LEU A 48 -19.80 -0.54 3.95
C LEU A 48 -19.43 0.66 4.84
N THR A 49 -18.21 0.66 5.38
CA THR A 49 -17.77 1.63 6.40
C THR A 49 -16.70 2.58 5.86
N GLY A 50 -16.99 3.88 5.78
CA GLY A 50 -15.94 4.92 5.71
C GLY A 50 -14.99 4.88 4.50
N LYS A 51 -15.45 4.49 3.30
CA LYS A 51 -14.66 4.41 2.05
C LYS A 51 -13.78 5.64 1.79
N GLN A 52 -14.26 6.84 2.10
CA GLN A 52 -13.50 8.07 1.86
C GLN A 52 -12.31 8.24 2.82
N HIS A 53 -12.42 7.76 4.07
CA HIS A 53 -11.34 7.83 5.05
C HIS A 53 -10.20 6.89 4.65
N ILE A 54 -10.49 5.61 4.38
CA ILE A 54 -9.47 4.64 3.95
C ILE A 54 -8.87 5.02 2.60
N GLY A 55 -9.71 5.41 1.63
CA GLY A 55 -9.24 5.79 0.29
C GLY A 55 -8.26 6.96 0.32
N SER A 56 -8.46 7.93 1.21
CA SER A 56 -7.55 9.08 1.34
C SER A 56 -6.21 8.72 1.98
N ILE A 57 -6.14 7.61 2.73
CA ILE A 57 -4.91 7.12 3.36
C ILE A 57 -4.03 6.35 2.38
N LEU A 58 -4.59 5.70 1.35
CA LEU A 58 -3.83 4.84 0.41
C LEU A 58 -2.64 5.57 -0.29
N PRO A 59 -2.81 6.77 -0.88
CA PRO A 59 -1.69 7.47 -1.50
C PRO A 59 -0.62 7.87 -0.47
N ILE A 60 -1.06 8.35 0.70
CA ILE A 60 -0.18 8.75 1.80
C ILE A 60 0.62 7.55 2.30
N LEU A 61 -0.02 6.39 2.47
CA LEU A 61 0.61 5.16 2.88
C LEU A 61 1.68 4.71 1.88
N SER A 62 1.38 4.74 0.59
CA SER A 62 2.37 4.39 -0.45
C SER A 62 3.59 5.32 -0.44
N ALA A 63 3.38 6.62 -0.20
CA ALA A 63 4.45 7.61 -0.10
C ALA A 63 5.33 7.40 1.15
N VAL A 64 4.72 7.08 2.30
CA VAL A 64 5.45 6.76 3.53
C VAL A 64 6.30 5.50 3.34
N VAL A 65 5.75 4.45 2.73
CA VAL A 65 6.48 3.21 2.47
C VAL A 65 7.63 3.43 1.47
N PHE A 66 7.42 4.23 0.44
CA PHE A 66 8.47 4.63 -0.49
C PHE A 66 9.64 5.32 0.22
N LEU A 67 9.34 6.28 1.12
CA LEU A 67 10.35 6.96 1.93
C LEU A 67 11.14 5.96 2.80
N VAL A 68 10.44 5.06 3.49
CA VAL A 68 11.07 4.02 4.30
C VAL A 68 12.04 3.18 3.46
N ILE A 69 11.67 2.83 2.22
CA ILE A 69 12.54 2.02 1.36
C ILE A 69 13.75 2.78 0.85
N ILE A 70 13.64 4.07 0.54
CA ILE A 70 14.82 4.88 0.20
C ILE A 70 15.82 4.91 1.36
N VAL A 71 15.33 5.11 2.58
CA VAL A 71 16.20 5.17 3.77
C VAL A 71 16.88 3.82 3.99
N VAL A 72 16.13 2.73 3.80
CA VAL A 72 16.61 1.35 3.99
C VAL A 72 17.57 0.90 2.89
N LYS A 73 17.37 1.34 1.64
CA LYS A 73 18.21 0.98 0.49
C LYS A 73 19.69 1.32 0.71
N SER A 74 19.97 2.35 1.51
CA SER A 74 21.34 2.79 1.83
C SER A 74 22.11 1.84 2.76
N SER A 75 21.45 0.96 3.53
CA SER A 75 22.16 0.02 4.40
C SER A 75 21.45 -1.32 4.60
N LEU A 76 22.20 -2.40 4.33
CA LEU A 76 21.73 -3.78 4.51
C LEU A 76 21.35 -4.08 5.97
N ALA A 77 22.08 -3.50 6.93
CA ALA A 77 21.79 -3.66 8.36
C ALA A 77 20.40 -3.10 8.74
N LEU A 78 20.02 -1.94 8.19
CA LEU A 78 18.71 -1.33 8.43
C LEU A 78 17.59 -2.14 7.77
N SER A 79 17.85 -2.73 6.59
CA SER A 79 16.89 -3.61 5.90
C SER A 79 16.54 -4.85 6.70
N LEU A 80 17.54 -5.49 7.33
CA LEU A 80 17.32 -6.65 8.20
C LEU A 80 16.52 -6.28 9.45
N GLY A 81 16.73 -5.08 10.00
CA GLY A 81 15.95 -4.55 11.12
C GLY A 81 14.48 -4.30 10.77
N LEU A 82 14.18 -3.82 9.56
CA LEU A 82 12.81 -3.57 9.11
C LEU A 82 11.98 -4.86 9.00
N VAL A 83 12.56 -5.94 8.44
CA VAL A 83 11.86 -7.23 8.34
C VAL A 83 11.53 -7.78 9.74
N GLY A 84 12.44 -7.59 10.70
CA GLY A 84 12.20 -7.90 12.11
C GLY A 84 11.07 -7.08 12.72
N ALA A 85 11.04 -5.76 12.47
CA ALA A 85 9.97 -4.89 12.96
C ALA A 85 8.60 -5.22 12.35
N LEU A 86 8.56 -5.55 11.06
CA LEU A 86 7.34 -5.96 10.37
C LEU A 86 6.72 -7.22 10.99
N SER A 87 7.55 -8.15 11.49
CA SER A 87 7.10 -9.37 12.17
C SER A 87 6.34 -9.11 13.49
N ILE A 88 6.52 -7.93 14.10
CA ILE A 88 5.87 -7.53 15.36
C ILE A 88 4.50 -6.88 15.09
N VAL A 89 4.26 -6.39 13.86
CA VAL A 89 3.00 -5.75 13.46
C VAL A 89 1.93 -6.84 13.28
N ARG A 90 1.37 -7.28 14.41
CA ARG A 90 0.22 -8.18 14.47
C ARG A 90 -1.08 -7.38 14.50
N PHE A 91 -2.03 -7.73 13.64
CA PHE A 91 -3.39 -7.19 13.73
C PHE A 91 -4.02 -7.72 15.03
N ARG A 92 -4.07 -6.87 16.05
CA ARG A 92 -4.65 -7.23 17.37
C ARG A 92 -6.17 -7.13 17.41
N THR A 93 -6.77 -6.51 16.40
CA THR A 93 -8.22 -6.39 16.22
C THR A 93 -8.60 -6.92 14.83
N PRO A 94 -9.69 -7.69 14.69
CA PRO A 94 -10.17 -8.13 13.39
C PRO A 94 -10.44 -6.91 12.49
N VAL A 95 -9.89 -6.91 11.28
CA VAL A 95 -10.22 -5.89 10.28
C VAL A 95 -11.64 -6.16 9.79
N LYS A 96 -12.52 -5.16 9.91
CA LYS A 96 -13.96 -5.26 9.63
C LYS A 96 -14.26 -5.77 8.22
N GLU A 97 -13.58 -5.21 7.22
CA GLU A 97 -13.69 -5.65 5.83
C GLU A 97 -12.34 -6.20 5.32
N PRO A 98 -12.25 -7.50 4.96
CA PRO A 98 -11.02 -8.10 4.44
C PRO A 98 -10.59 -7.49 3.09
N GLU A 99 -11.51 -6.87 2.36
CA GLU A 99 -11.23 -6.15 1.12
C GLU A 99 -10.29 -4.95 1.34
N ASP A 100 -10.52 -4.16 2.39
CA ASP A 100 -9.74 -2.96 2.69
C ASP A 100 -8.29 -3.30 3.01
N LEU A 101 -8.07 -4.45 3.66
CA LEU A 101 -6.75 -4.99 3.92
C LEU A 101 -6.00 -5.31 2.63
N VAL A 102 -6.66 -5.84 1.60
CA VAL A 102 -6.02 -6.13 0.29
C VAL A 102 -5.53 -4.83 -0.36
N TYR A 103 -6.33 -3.77 -0.36
CA TYR A 103 -5.92 -2.47 -0.93
C TYR A 103 -4.80 -1.80 -0.13
N LEU A 104 -4.79 -1.93 1.20
CA LEU A 104 -3.70 -1.45 2.05
C LEU A 104 -2.39 -2.19 1.70
N PHE A 105 -2.42 -3.52 1.57
CA PHE A 105 -1.24 -4.29 1.16
C PHE A 105 -0.80 -3.94 -0.27
N LEU A 106 -1.74 -3.68 -1.18
CA LEU A 106 -1.42 -3.23 -2.53
C LEU A 106 -0.74 -1.86 -2.54
N ALA A 107 -1.17 -0.92 -1.69
CA ALA A 107 -0.51 0.38 -1.51
C ALA A 107 0.91 0.25 -0.94
N ILE A 108 1.13 -0.67 0.00
CA ILE A 108 2.45 -0.99 0.54
C ILE A 108 3.34 -1.58 -0.56
N ALA A 109 2.85 -2.58 -1.31
CA ALA A 109 3.57 -3.19 -2.42
C ALA A 109 3.97 -2.17 -3.50
N LEU A 110 3.08 -1.21 -3.78
CA LEU A 110 3.32 -0.10 -4.68
C LEU A 110 4.50 0.75 -4.16
N GLY A 111 4.43 1.27 -2.94
CA GLY A 111 5.53 2.05 -2.34
C GLY A 111 6.87 1.29 -2.31
N LEU A 112 6.85 0.00 -1.98
CA LEU A 112 8.01 -0.89 -1.99
C LEU A 112 8.63 -1.00 -3.39
N GLY A 113 7.80 -1.28 -4.39
CA GLY A 113 8.25 -1.51 -5.76
C GLY A 113 8.83 -0.26 -6.43
N TYR A 114 8.15 0.88 -6.27
CA TYR A 114 8.66 2.16 -6.78
C TYR A 114 9.93 2.59 -6.02
N GLY A 115 10.01 2.34 -4.72
CA GLY A 115 11.20 2.64 -3.90
C GLY A 115 12.43 1.81 -4.30
N ALA A 116 12.21 0.58 -4.77
CA ALA A 116 13.27 -0.28 -5.32
C ALA A 116 13.75 0.18 -6.72
N GLY A 117 13.03 1.08 -7.38
CA GLY A 117 13.36 1.59 -8.72
C GLY A 117 12.77 0.80 -9.89
N HIS A 118 11.89 -0.18 -9.62
CA HIS A 118 11.28 -1.03 -10.66
C HIS A 118 9.91 -0.51 -11.13
N ILE A 119 9.87 0.69 -11.71
CA ILE A 119 8.61 1.36 -12.12
C ILE A 119 7.77 0.51 -13.08
N LEU A 120 8.36 0.06 -14.20
CA LEU A 120 7.63 -0.62 -15.26
C LEU A 120 7.05 -1.96 -14.80
N THR A 121 7.84 -2.75 -14.07
CA THR A 121 7.38 -4.05 -13.58
C THR A 121 6.24 -3.88 -12.58
N VAL A 122 6.38 -2.93 -11.64
CA VAL A 122 5.40 -2.72 -10.58
C VAL A 122 4.10 -2.15 -11.12
N THR A 123 4.16 -1.18 -12.03
CA THR A 123 2.96 -0.64 -12.70
C THR A 123 2.15 -1.74 -13.39
N VAL A 124 2.81 -2.56 -14.21
CA VAL A 124 2.15 -3.65 -14.95
C VAL A 124 1.50 -4.65 -13.99
N LEU A 125 2.22 -5.09 -12.95
CA LEU A 125 1.67 -6.03 -11.97
C LEU A 125 0.47 -5.45 -11.21
N VAL A 126 0.55 -4.19 -10.76
CA VAL A 126 -0.56 -3.53 -10.06
C VAL A 126 -1.78 -3.42 -10.97
N VAL A 127 -1.60 -3.03 -12.23
CA VAL A 127 -2.72 -2.96 -13.20
C VAL A 127 -3.36 -4.33 -13.41
N ILE A 128 -2.56 -5.39 -13.55
CA ILE A 128 -3.08 -6.76 -13.67
C ILE A 128 -3.87 -7.17 -12.43
N ILE A 129 -3.35 -6.89 -11.22
CA ILE A 129 -4.05 -7.19 -9.97
C ILE A 129 -5.38 -6.43 -9.90
N LEU A 130 -5.41 -5.15 -10.27
CA LEU A 130 -6.65 -4.36 -10.31
C LEU A 130 -7.65 -4.93 -11.33
N LEU A 131 -7.20 -5.40 -12.49
CA LEU A 131 -8.07 -6.07 -13.47
C LEU A 131 -8.64 -7.39 -12.95
N VAL A 132 -7.86 -8.17 -12.23
CA VAL A 132 -8.33 -9.42 -11.60
C VAL A 132 -9.38 -9.11 -10.53
N ILE A 133 -9.12 -8.12 -9.68
CA ILE A 133 -10.08 -7.64 -8.68
C ILE A 133 -11.36 -7.17 -9.38
N TYR A 134 -11.24 -6.38 -10.44
CA TYR A 134 -12.36 -5.90 -11.24
C TYR A 134 -13.21 -7.05 -11.77
N PHE A 135 -12.59 -8.05 -12.41
CA PHE A 135 -13.30 -9.17 -13.02
C PHE A 135 -13.96 -10.07 -11.97
N TRP A 136 -13.25 -10.39 -10.89
CA TRP A 136 -13.77 -11.25 -9.83
C TRP A 136 -14.92 -10.58 -9.06
N LEU A 137 -14.76 -9.31 -8.67
CA LEU A 137 -15.83 -8.57 -8.00
C LEU A 137 -17.02 -8.33 -8.92
N SER A 138 -16.79 -8.08 -10.22
CA SER A 138 -17.87 -7.89 -11.19
C SER A 138 -18.69 -9.16 -11.44
N ASN A 139 -18.12 -10.34 -11.23
CA ASN A 139 -18.82 -11.61 -11.43
C ASN A 139 -19.56 -12.10 -10.15
N LYS A 140 -19.43 -11.38 -9.03
CA LYS A 140 -20.31 -11.60 -7.88
C LYS A 140 -21.63 -10.88 -8.16
N ASN A 141 -22.57 -11.61 -8.76
CA ASN A 141 -23.98 -11.26 -8.70
C ASN A 141 -24.30 -10.91 -7.23
N ILE A 142 -24.78 -9.69 -7.04
CA ILE A 142 -25.00 -9.04 -5.76
C ILE A 142 -25.88 -9.93 -4.88
N SER A 143 -25.28 -10.82 -4.10
CA SER A 143 -25.95 -11.42 -2.97
C SER A 143 -26.05 -10.30 -1.94
N MET A 144 -27.21 -9.64 -1.95
CA MET A 144 -27.66 -8.67 -0.96
C MET A 144 -27.57 -9.28 0.44
N THR A 145 -26.38 -9.36 1.04
CA THR A 145 -26.24 -9.54 2.48
C THR A 145 -26.46 -8.17 3.09
N ASN A 146 -27.73 -7.87 3.24
CA ASN A 146 -28.31 -6.75 3.97
C ASN A 146 -27.77 -6.74 5.41
N GLU A 147 -26.60 -6.15 5.62
CA GLU A 147 -26.20 -5.69 6.95
C GLU A 147 -26.85 -4.33 7.17
N TYR A 148 -28.16 -4.35 7.47
CA TYR A 148 -28.92 -3.19 7.90
C TYR A 148 -28.33 -2.68 9.22
N ASN A 149 -27.40 -1.73 9.15
CA ASN A 149 -27.06 -0.92 10.30
C ASN A 149 -28.18 0.11 10.48
N MET A 150 -29.09 -0.17 11.40
CA MET A 150 -30.16 0.75 11.75
C MET A 150 -29.56 1.87 12.60
N VAL A 151 -29.25 3.01 11.95
CA VAL A 151 -28.83 4.22 12.66
C VAL A 151 -30.10 4.91 13.15
N ILE A 152 -30.39 4.75 14.44
CA ILE A 152 -31.49 5.47 15.09
C ILE A 152 -30.92 6.78 15.60
N ASP A 153 -31.18 7.86 14.87
CA ASP A 153 -30.89 9.22 15.34
C ASP A 153 -32.09 9.69 16.17
N TRP A 154 -31.93 9.70 17.49
CA TRP A 154 -32.98 10.16 18.39
C TRP A 154 -32.75 11.64 18.73
N SER A 155 -33.50 12.50 18.05
CA SER A 155 -33.55 13.93 18.38
C SER A 155 -34.63 14.14 19.43
N ASP A 156 -34.20 14.29 20.69
CA ASP A 156 -35.10 14.75 21.75
C ASP A 156 -35.30 16.25 21.61
N THR A 157 -36.49 16.66 21.18
CA THR A 157 -36.87 18.08 21.11
C THR A 157 -37.63 18.56 22.34
N ASN A 158 -37.60 17.84 23.48
CA ASN A 158 -38.27 18.27 24.71
C ASN A 158 -37.40 18.11 25.97
N VAL A 159 -36.26 18.80 26.00
CA VAL A 159 -35.68 19.26 27.27
C VAL A 159 -36.16 20.69 27.52
N SER A 160 -37.27 20.77 28.26
CA SER A 160 -37.77 21.96 28.94
C SER A 160 -36.84 22.40 30.07
#